data_AF-A0A968WKF9-F1
#
_entry.id   AF-A0A968WKF9-F1
#
_cell.length_a   1.000
_cell.length_b   1.000
_cell.length_c   1.000
_cell.angle_alpha   90.00
_cell.angle_beta   90.00
_cell.angle_gamma   90.00
#
_symmetry.space_group_name_H-M   'P 1'
#
loop_
_entity.id
_entity.type
_entity.pdbx_description
1 polymer ?
#
loop_
_entity_poly.entity_id
_entity_poly.type
_entity_poly.pdbx_seq_one_letter_code
_entity_poly.pdbx_strand_id
1 'polypeptide(L)'
;MKNRWIALMVSSLMLTSPTLTPAARAETNSLIQLFPALVGIQLIPAQQTQLMQLSQQTLPQVKQLLSSAQLMQFNAALIKGQSVRLALTSLDLSIPQQLKLRNVLRSTRSQLTHILTPEQQEQLMQNARSIQQSR
;
A
#
# COMPACT_ATOMS: atom_id res chain seq x y z
N MET A 1 20.52 -55.67 26.24
CA MET A 1 19.99 -55.51 24.87
C MET A 1 19.99 -54.03 24.52
N LYS A 2 20.56 -53.70 23.36
CA LYS A 2 21.05 -52.37 22.97
C LYS A 2 20.26 -51.93 21.74
N ASN A 3 19.27 -51.07 21.91
CA ASN A 3 18.59 -50.43 20.78
C ASN A 3 18.68 -48.92 20.95
N ARG A 4 19.65 -48.38 20.20
CA ARG A 4 20.04 -46.97 20.08
C ARG A 4 18.97 -46.28 19.22
N TRP A 5 18.32 -45.26 19.76
CA TRP A 5 17.50 -44.37 18.95
C TRP A 5 18.37 -43.25 18.38
N ILE A 6 18.19 -43.09 17.08
CA ILE A 6 18.95 -42.26 16.16
C ILE A 6 18.53 -40.79 16.31
N ALA A 7 19.53 -39.91 16.21
CA ALA A 7 19.40 -38.48 16.27
C ALA A 7 18.38 -37.93 15.25
N LEU A 8 17.43 -37.13 15.74
CA LEU A 8 16.67 -36.20 14.90
C LEU A 8 17.45 -34.88 14.86
N MET A 9 18.03 -34.61 13.71
CA MET A 9 18.68 -33.36 13.37
C MET A 9 17.70 -32.20 13.58
N VAL A 10 17.99 -31.34 14.55
CA VAL A 10 17.41 -30.00 14.64
C VAL A 10 18.03 -29.21 13.49
N SER A 11 17.39 -29.28 12.32
CA SER A 11 17.65 -28.32 11.25
C SER A 11 17.13 -26.97 11.72
N SER A 12 18.02 -26.19 12.31
CA SER A 12 17.80 -24.76 12.57
C SER A 12 17.55 -24.05 11.25
N LEU A 13 16.28 -23.91 10.85
CA LEU A 13 15.91 -22.91 9.84
C LEU A 13 16.25 -21.55 10.45
N MET A 14 17.39 -21.00 10.05
CA MET A 14 17.70 -19.59 10.24
C MET A 14 16.62 -18.80 9.51
N LEU A 15 15.66 -18.22 10.24
CA LEU A 15 14.75 -17.22 9.70
C LEU A 15 15.58 -15.98 9.35
N THR A 16 16.10 -15.95 8.12
CA THR A 16 16.63 -14.72 7.54
C THR A 16 15.46 -13.76 7.41
N SER A 17 15.37 -12.82 8.34
CA SER A 17 14.35 -11.78 8.30
C SER A 17 14.65 -10.92 7.09
N PRO A 18 13.81 -10.88 6.04
CA PRO A 18 14.08 -10.02 4.89
C PRO A 18 13.99 -8.57 5.36
N THR A 19 15.12 -7.89 5.46
CA THR A 19 15.15 -6.44 5.71
C THR A 19 14.68 -5.73 4.44
N LEU A 20 13.47 -5.17 4.47
CA LEU A 20 12.99 -4.33 3.37
C LEU A 20 13.92 -3.12 3.19
N THR A 21 14.29 -2.85 1.94
CA THR A 21 15.10 -1.68 1.58
C THR A 21 14.34 -0.37 1.84
N PRO A 22 15.03 0.75 2.11
CA PRO A 22 14.37 2.05 2.37
C PRO A 22 13.43 2.50 1.26
N ALA A 23 13.78 2.24 -0.01
CA ALA A 23 12.92 2.53 -1.17
C ALA A 23 11.60 1.73 -1.13
N ALA A 24 11.67 0.44 -0.78
CA ALA A 24 10.49 -0.42 -0.63
C ALA A 24 9.51 0.08 0.46
N ARG A 25 10.05 0.72 1.51
CA ARG A 25 9.25 1.32 2.60
C ARG A 25 8.56 2.61 2.17
N ALA A 26 9.19 3.43 1.33
CA ALA A 26 8.59 4.67 0.83
C ALA A 26 7.39 4.41 -0.11
N GLU A 27 7.47 3.35 -0.92
CA GLU A 27 6.41 3.00 -1.87
C GLU A 27 5.18 2.40 -1.19
N THR A 28 5.38 1.52 -0.20
CA THR A 28 4.30 1.00 0.65
C THR A 28 3.61 2.12 1.43
N ASN A 29 4.38 3.07 1.97
CA ASN A 29 3.83 4.27 2.61
C ASN A 29 2.97 5.12 1.66
N SER A 30 3.36 5.24 0.39
CA SER A 30 2.61 6.01 -0.59
C SER A 30 1.22 5.41 -0.86
N LEU A 31 1.10 4.09 -0.87
CA LEU A 31 -0.19 3.41 -1.03
C LEU A 31 -1.04 3.52 0.24
N ILE A 32 -0.45 3.40 1.43
CA ILE A 32 -1.14 3.64 2.71
C ILE A 32 -1.68 5.08 2.79
N GLN A 33 -0.93 6.07 2.27
CA GLN A 33 -1.39 7.45 2.19
C GLN A 33 -2.59 7.63 1.24
N LEU A 34 -2.65 6.88 0.14
CA LEU A 34 -3.80 6.86 -0.78
C LEU A 34 -5.02 6.21 -0.14
N PHE A 35 -4.82 5.17 0.67
CA PHE A 35 -5.87 4.41 1.34
C PHE A 35 -5.71 4.50 2.86
N PRO A 36 -6.11 5.62 3.48
CA PRO A 36 -5.91 5.85 4.92
C PRO A 36 -6.57 4.80 5.82
N ALA A 37 -7.55 4.05 5.31
CA ALA A 37 -8.15 2.93 6.03
C ALA A 37 -7.15 1.78 6.31
N LEU A 38 -6.02 1.72 5.61
CA LEU A 38 -4.95 0.74 5.87
C LEU A 38 -4.13 1.05 7.13
N VAL A 39 -4.22 2.27 7.66
CA VAL A 39 -3.46 2.67 8.85
C VAL A 39 -3.83 1.77 10.03
N GLY A 40 -2.81 1.21 10.70
CA GLY A 40 -3.00 0.32 11.85
C GLY A 40 -3.28 -1.14 11.50
N ILE A 41 -3.42 -1.50 10.22
CA ILE A 41 -3.52 -2.91 9.81
C ILE A 41 -2.13 -3.53 9.83
N GLN A 42 -1.96 -4.57 10.64
CA GLN A 42 -0.67 -5.25 10.78
C GLN A 42 -0.40 -6.15 9.57
N LEU A 43 0.61 -5.80 8.76
CA LEU A 43 0.94 -6.51 7.52
C LEU A 43 2.15 -7.43 7.70
N ILE A 44 2.07 -8.67 7.23
CA ILE A 44 3.22 -9.58 7.19
C ILE A 44 4.17 -9.24 6.02
N PRO A 45 5.44 -9.69 6.02
CA PRO A 45 6.41 -9.32 4.99
C PRO A 45 5.96 -9.61 3.55
N ALA A 46 5.29 -10.74 3.32
CA ALA A 46 4.76 -11.09 2.00
C ALA A 46 3.71 -10.07 1.50
N GLN A 47 2.82 -9.63 2.39
CA GLN A 47 1.80 -8.63 2.07
C GLN A 47 2.43 -7.26 1.81
N GLN A 48 3.45 -6.88 2.59
CA GLN A 48 4.19 -5.63 2.37
C GLN A 48 4.83 -5.61 0.97
N THR A 49 5.40 -6.73 0.52
CA THR A 49 5.93 -6.87 -0.85
C THR A 49 4.84 -6.73 -1.91
N GLN A 50 3.68 -7.37 -1.72
CA GLN A 50 2.56 -7.24 -2.67
C GLN A 50 2.00 -5.82 -2.72
N LEU A 51 1.92 -5.14 -1.57
CA LEU A 51 1.53 -3.74 -1.47
C LEU A 51 2.51 -2.81 -2.18
N MET A 52 3.81 -3.08 -2.07
CA MET A 52 4.84 -2.35 -2.81
C MET A 52 4.62 -2.49 -4.31
N GLN A 53 4.44 -3.71 -4.80
CA GLN A 53 4.17 -3.97 -6.22
C GLN A 53 2.90 -3.25 -6.69
N LEU A 54 1.83 -3.30 -5.89
CA LEU A 54 0.59 -2.60 -6.19
C LEU A 54 0.79 -1.07 -6.24
N SER A 55 1.65 -0.52 -5.38
CA SER A 55 2.04 0.89 -5.38
C SER A 55 2.81 1.27 -6.64
N GLN A 56 3.79 0.45 -7.03
CA GLN A 56 4.58 0.61 -8.26
C GLN A 56 3.71 0.56 -9.52
N GLN A 57 2.59 -0.15 -9.49
CA GLN A 57 1.62 -0.17 -10.58
C GLN A 57 0.67 1.03 -10.55
N THR A 58 0.23 1.43 -9.36
CA THR A 58 -0.81 2.46 -9.19
C THR A 58 -0.27 3.88 -9.39
N LEU A 59 0.86 4.23 -8.78
CA LEU A 59 1.37 5.61 -8.82
C LEU A 59 1.72 6.08 -10.24
N PRO A 60 2.36 5.27 -11.11
CA PRO A 60 2.59 5.68 -12.49
C PRO A 60 1.30 5.90 -13.27
N GLN A 61 0.28 5.07 -13.08
CA GLN A 61 -1.03 5.26 -13.72
C GLN A 61 -1.66 6.58 -13.28
N VAL A 62 -1.59 6.90 -11.98
CA VAL A 62 -2.06 8.20 -11.47
C VAL A 62 -1.29 9.35 -12.12
N LYS A 63 0.05 9.28 -12.16
CA LYS A 63 0.89 10.32 -12.78
C LYS A 63 0.59 10.52 -14.27
N GLN A 64 0.31 9.45 -15.00
CA GLN A 64 -0.05 9.50 -16.43
C GLN A 64 -1.39 10.21 -16.69
N LEU A 65 -2.27 10.31 -15.70
CA LEU A 65 -3.53 11.06 -15.82
C LEU A 65 -3.34 12.57 -15.69
N LEU A 66 -2.20 13.01 -15.14
CA LEU A 66 -1.92 14.41 -14.88
C LEU A 66 -1.31 15.09 -16.11
N SER A 67 -1.67 16.35 -16.34
CA SER A 67 -0.94 17.20 -17.28
C SER A 67 0.47 17.50 -16.76
N SER A 68 1.36 17.98 -17.63
CA SER A 68 2.72 18.36 -17.23
C SER A 68 2.72 19.36 -16.06
N ALA A 69 1.86 20.38 -16.11
CA ALA A 69 1.73 21.37 -15.04
C ALA A 69 1.21 20.76 -13.73
N GLN A 70 0.17 19.92 -13.78
CA GLN A 70 -0.36 19.22 -12.61
C GLN A 70 0.66 18.25 -12.00
N LEU A 71 1.45 17.57 -12.84
CA LEU A 71 2.50 16.66 -12.39
C LEU A 71 3.62 17.41 -11.64
N MET A 72 4.01 18.60 -12.13
CA MET A 72 4.96 19.46 -11.42
C MET A 72 4.42 19.90 -10.05
N GLN A 73 3.17 20.34 -9.98
CA GLN A 73 2.52 20.72 -8.71
C GLN A 73 2.43 19.53 -7.75
N PHE A 74 2.06 18.36 -8.27
CA PHE A 74 2.00 17.13 -7.50
C PHE A 74 3.37 16.76 -6.92
N ASN A 75 4.44 16.75 -7.73
CA ASN A 75 5.78 16.44 -7.23
C ASN A 75 6.28 17.50 -6.22
N ALA A 76 5.98 18.78 -6.45
CA ALA A 76 6.33 19.85 -5.52
C ALA A 76 5.63 19.68 -4.16
N ALA A 77 4.36 19.26 -4.15
CA ALA A 77 3.62 18.93 -2.94
C ALA A 77 4.28 17.76 -2.17
N LEU A 78 4.70 16.71 -2.88
CA LEU A 78 5.41 15.57 -2.26
C LEU A 78 6.76 15.99 -1.67
N ILE A 79 7.54 16.83 -2.36
CA ILE A 79 8.82 17.36 -1.87
C ILE A 79 8.60 18.19 -0.59
N LYS A 80 7.47 18.91 -0.49
CA LYS A 80 7.05 19.64 0.73
C LYS A 80 6.53 18.74 1.84
N GLY A 81 6.58 17.41 1.68
CA GLY A 81 6.13 16.45 2.69
C GLY A 81 4.62 16.24 2.74
N GLN A 82 3.85 16.74 1.76
CA GLN A 82 2.43 16.43 1.70
C GLN A 82 2.21 14.96 1.36
N SER A 83 1.15 14.38 1.91
CA SER A 83 0.75 13.02 1.54
C SER A 83 0.28 12.96 0.09
N VAL A 84 0.45 11.80 -0.55
CA VAL A 84 0.00 11.58 -1.93
C VAL A 84 -1.47 11.97 -2.11
N ARG A 85 -2.33 11.61 -1.14
CA ARG A 85 -3.75 11.95 -1.19
C ARG A 85 -3.99 13.45 -1.17
N LEU A 86 -3.34 14.19 -0.26
CA LEU A 86 -3.49 15.63 -0.17
C LEU A 86 -3.00 16.33 -1.45
N ALA A 87 -1.83 15.90 -1.93
CA ALA A 87 -1.24 16.40 -3.16
C ALA A 87 -2.16 16.20 -4.37
N LEU A 88 -2.88 15.07 -4.47
CA LEU A 88 -3.87 14.84 -5.54
C LEU A 88 -5.12 15.69 -5.37
N THR A 89 -5.64 15.83 -4.15
CA THR A 89 -6.86 16.61 -3.89
C THR A 89 -6.66 18.12 -4.06
N SER A 90 -5.42 18.60 -4.00
CA SER A 90 -5.10 20.01 -4.26
C SER A 90 -4.98 20.35 -5.76
N LEU A 91 -4.96 19.35 -6.65
CA LEU A 91 -4.89 19.59 -8.09
C LEU A 91 -6.26 19.94 -8.64
N ASP A 92 -6.30 20.92 -9.53
CA ASP A 92 -7.48 21.19 -10.35
C ASP A 92 -7.59 20.16 -11.48
N LEU A 93 -8.20 19.01 -11.15
CA LEU A 93 -8.41 17.92 -12.10
C LEU A 93 -9.69 18.14 -12.89
N SER A 94 -9.62 18.02 -14.22
CA SER A 94 -10.81 18.02 -15.07
C SER A 94 -11.73 16.82 -14.76
N ILE A 95 -13.02 16.94 -15.04
CA ILE A 95 -14.02 15.86 -14.89
C ILE A 95 -13.54 14.51 -15.48
N PRO A 96 -13.04 14.43 -16.73
CA PRO A 96 -12.54 13.16 -17.26
C PRO A 96 -11.33 12.62 -16.49
N GLN A 97 -10.42 13.48 -16.00
CA GLN A 97 -9.30 13.04 -15.16
C GLN A 97 -9.78 12.50 -13.82
N GLN A 98 -10.74 13.17 -13.18
CA GLN A 98 -11.33 12.72 -11.91
C GLN A 98 -12.00 11.34 -12.07
N LEU A 99 -12.75 11.12 -13.15
CA LEU A 99 -13.38 9.83 -13.43
C LEU A 99 -12.35 8.72 -13.64
N LYS A 100 -11.29 8.98 -14.42
CA LYS A 100 -10.20 8.02 -14.62
C LYS A 100 -9.46 7.72 -13.32
N LEU A 101 -9.15 8.75 -12.54
CA LEU A 101 -8.49 8.61 -11.24
C LEU A 101 -9.33 7.76 -10.28
N ARG A 102 -10.64 8.03 -10.20
CA ARG A 102 -11.57 7.22 -9.40
C ARG A 102 -11.56 5.75 -9.83
N ASN A 103 -11.51 5.48 -11.14
CA ASN A 103 -11.48 4.11 -11.65
C ASN A 103 -10.16 3.40 -11.30
N VAL A 104 -9.01 4.08 -11.43
CA VAL A 104 -7.71 3.56 -11.00
C VAL A 104 -7.76 3.23 -9.51
N LEU A 105 -8.16 4.17 -8.66
CA LEU A 105 -8.22 3.95 -7.21
C LEU A 105 -9.22 2.86 -6.80
N ARG A 106 -10.34 2.72 -7.51
CA ARG A 106 -11.31 1.64 -7.29
C ARG A 106 -10.70 0.27 -7.63
N SER A 107 -10.00 0.17 -8.76
CA SER A 107 -9.30 -1.05 -9.17
C SER A 107 -8.21 -1.42 -8.16
N THR A 108 -7.38 -0.45 -7.78
CA THR A 108 -6.34 -0.65 -6.76
C THR A 108 -6.95 -1.10 -5.43
N ARG A 109 -8.07 -0.52 -4.99
CA ARG A 109 -8.77 -0.96 -3.77
C ARG A 109 -9.23 -2.42 -3.86
N SER A 110 -9.71 -2.86 -5.03
CA SER A 110 -10.10 -4.25 -5.23
C SER A 110 -8.90 -5.20 -5.13
N GLN A 111 -7.77 -4.85 -5.75
CA GLN A 111 -6.54 -5.65 -5.66
C GLN A 111 -5.99 -5.67 -4.24
N LEU A 112 -6.06 -4.52 -3.55
CA LEU A 112 -5.67 -4.38 -2.15
C LEU A 112 -6.43 -5.35 -1.25
N THR A 113 -7.75 -5.52 -1.43
CA THR A 113 -8.52 -6.46 -0.60
C THR A 113 -8.06 -7.90 -0.78
N HIS A 114 -7.57 -8.31 -1.96
CA HIS A 114 -7.05 -9.66 -2.19
C HIS A 114 -5.69 -9.93 -1.53
N ILE A 115 -4.96 -8.88 -1.14
CA ILE A 115 -3.68 -9.00 -0.41
C ILE A 115 -3.93 -9.25 1.09
N LEU A 116 -5.04 -8.75 1.61
CA LEU A 116 -5.39 -8.81 3.02
C LEU A 116 -6.11 -10.12 3.37
N THR A 117 -5.90 -10.61 4.60
CA THR A 117 -6.68 -11.71 5.17
C THR A 117 -8.11 -11.26 5.46
N PRO A 118 -9.08 -12.18 5.63
CA PRO A 118 -10.45 -11.82 5.98
C PRO A 118 -10.57 -10.89 7.19
N GLU A 119 -9.79 -11.14 8.24
CA GLU A 119 -9.79 -10.35 9.48
C GLU A 119 -9.23 -8.94 9.23
N GLN A 120 -8.17 -8.83 8.42
CA GLN A 120 -7.61 -7.55 8.03
C GLN A 120 -8.56 -6.77 7.12
N GLN A 121 -9.33 -7.44 6.26
CA GLN A 121 -10.37 -6.80 5.44
C GLN A 121 -11.49 -6.24 6.30
N GLU A 122 -11.89 -6.97 7.35
CA GLU A 122 -12.87 -6.46 8.32
C GLU A 122 -12.34 -5.21 9.02
N GLN A 123 -11.09 -5.24 9.50
CA GLN A 123 -10.45 -4.06 10.08
C GLN A 123 -10.40 -2.89 9.10
N LEU A 124 -10.09 -3.15 7.82
CA LEU A 124 -10.11 -2.13 6.76
C LEU A 124 -11.50 -1.50 6.62
N MET A 125 -12.57 -2.30 6.67
CA MET A 125 -13.95 -1.80 6.59
C MET A 125 -14.32 -0.98 7.82
N GLN A 126 -13.92 -1.41 9.02
CA GLN A 126 -14.12 -0.65 10.26
C GLN A 126 -13.41 0.71 10.20
N ASN A 127 -12.13 0.71 9.80
CA ASN A 127 -11.36 1.93 9.61
C ASN A 127 -11.97 2.85 8.54
N ALA A 128 -12.49 2.30 7.45
CA ALA A 128 -13.15 3.10 6.42
C ALA A 128 -14.44 3.77 6.94
N ARG A 129 -15.23 3.05 7.76
CA ARG A 129 -16.44 3.61 8.40
C ARG A 129 -16.11 4.72 9.39
N SER A 130 -15.09 4.54 10.23
CA SER A 130 -14.68 5.56 11.20
C SER A 130 -14.16 6.83 10.52
N ILE A 131 -13.41 6.69 9.41
CA ILE A 131 -12.97 7.84 8.60
C ILE A 131 -14.17 8.58 7.97
N GLN A 132 -15.25 7.88 7.62
CA GLN A 132 -16.45 8.51 7.08
C GLN A 132 -17.24 9.26 8.15
N GLN A 133 -17.28 8.74 9.39
CA GLN A 133 -17.99 9.37 10.51
C GLN A 133 -17.26 10.58 11.10
N SER A 134 -15.96 10.69 10.87
CA SER A 134 -15.11 11.79 11.36
C SER A 134 -14.98 12.97 10.38
N ARG A 135 -15.76 12.98 9.29
CA ARG A 135 -15.85 14.09 8.34
C ARG A 135 -17.17 14.83 8.51
#